data_AF-A0A0L6WGI0-F1
#
_entry.id   AF-A0A0L6WGI0-F1
#
_cell.length_a   1.000
_cell.length_b   1.000
_cell.length_c   1.000
_cell.angle_alpha   90.00
_cell.angle_beta   90.00
_cell.angle_gamma   90.00
#
_symmetry.space_group_name_H-M   'P 1'
#
loop_
_entity.id
_entity.type
_entity.pdbx_description
1 polymer ?
#
loop_
_entity_poly.entity_id
_entity_poly.type
_entity_poly.pdbx_seq_one_letter_code
_entity_poly.pdbx_strand_id
1 'polypeptide(L)'
;MRYCACTNTAPGIPMCTNTSNVSIINAVFWNVTIISAHNINKDTINMIGSAQFALESGQQLTVFFGEHTKVIGPLKGKGHASKGRCVPPSVQGILWQQPPSSTTTQVVGRLFLCILFMKLKNPPYTVQIKGLPQNVVPVTQTSGTMECCLPNNQRISVTRSQVEVLVNYTITDYANQAGA
;
A
#
# COMPACT_ATOMS: atom_id res chain seq x y z
N MET A 1 16.93 2.88 20.74
CA MET A 1 16.58 4.32 20.84
C MET A 1 15.29 4.44 21.64
N ARG A 2 15.22 5.36 22.61
CA ARG A 2 14.02 5.59 23.43
C ARG A 2 13.28 6.79 22.84
N TYR A 3 12.06 6.61 22.36
CA TYR A 3 11.21 7.72 21.95
C TYR A 3 10.52 8.30 23.18
N CYS A 4 10.68 9.62 23.40
CA CYS A 4 9.99 10.36 24.45
C CYS A 4 8.48 10.32 24.20
N ALA A 5 7.71 9.91 25.19
CA ALA A 5 6.26 10.06 25.21
C ALA A 5 5.94 11.56 25.33
N CYS A 6 5.38 12.16 24.30
CA CYS A 6 4.92 13.56 24.34
C CYS A 6 3.49 13.62 24.92
N THR A 7 3.39 14.08 26.16
CA THR A 7 2.20 14.74 26.74
C THR A 7 2.74 16.03 27.38
N ASN A 8 2.21 17.24 27.23
CA ASN A 8 0.81 17.64 27.37
C ASN A 8 0.39 18.89 26.54
N THR A 9 1.18 19.39 25.57
CA THR A 9 0.84 20.66 24.86
C THR A 9 1.29 20.73 23.38
N ALA A 10 1.23 19.62 22.66
CA ALA A 10 1.37 19.62 21.19
C ALA A 10 0.46 18.53 20.58
N PRO A 11 -0.02 18.67 19.32
CA PRO A 11 -0.67 17.59 18.59
C PRO A 11 0.38 16.52 18.24
N GLY A 12 0.79 15.75 19.24
CA GLY A 12 1.72 14.64 19.09
C GLY A 12 1.02 13.40 18.57
N ILE A 13 1.73 12.60 17.78
CA ILE A 13 1.27 11.31 17.28
C ILE A 13 0.99 10.38 18.49
N PRO A 14 -0.23 9.83 18.62
CA PRO A 14 -0.57 8.98 19.77
C PRO A 14 0.24 7.69 19.71
N MET A 15 1.17 7.55 20.66
CA MET A 15 1.93 6.32 20.86
C MET A 15 1.19 5.48 21.89
N CYS A 16 0.58 4.37 21.45
CA CYS A 16 -0.06 3.40 22.34
C CYS A 16 1.03 2.70 23.17
N THR A 17 1.33 3.23 24.35
CA THR A 17 2.15 2.55 25.35
C THR A 17 1.25 1.63 26.18
N ASN A 18 1.79 0.47 26.57
CA ASN A 18 1.11 -0.73 27.04
C ASN A 18 0.43 -0.61 28.42
N THR A 19 -0.14 0.55 28.77
CA THR A 19 -0.68 0.86 30.09
C THR A 19 -2.22 0.83 30.15
N SER A 20 -2.90 0.66 29.02
CA SER A 20 -4.35 0.48 28.97
C SER A 20 -4.74 -0.43 27.80
N ASN A 21 -5.69 -1.34 28.01
CA ASN A 21 -6.26 -2.24 26.99
C ASN A 21 -7.12 -1.48 25.96
N VAL A 22 -6.61 -0.38 25.40
CA VAL A 22 -7.31 0.39 24.38
C VAL A 22 -7.03 -0.25 23.04
N SER A 23 -8.07 -0.80 22.42
CA SER A 23 -7.98 -1.39 21.08
C SER A 23 -7.78 -0.29 20.03
N ILE A 24 -6.98 -0.58 19.01
CA ILE A 24 -6.74 0.30 17.85
C ILE A 24 -8.02 0.68 17.08
N ILE A 25 -9.10 -0.09 17.25
CA ILE A 25 -10.39 0.19 16.62
C ILE A 25 -11.18 1.28 17.35
N ASN A 26 -10.70 1.72 18.52
CA ASN A 26 -11.36 2.78 19.29
C ASN A 26 -11.36 4.09 18.49
N ALA A 27 -12.48 4.82 18.58
CA ALA A 27 -12.68 6.09 17.88
C ALA A 27 -11.61 7.15 18.16
N VAL A 28 -10.93 7.08 19.32
CA VAL A 28 -9.80 7.97 19.65
C VAL A 28 -8.62 7.84 18.67
N PHE A 29 -8.52 6.71 17.96
CA PHE A 29 -7.50 6.46 16.96
C PHE A 29 -8.01 6.57 15.52
N TRP A 30 -9.21 7.11 15.31
CA TRP A 30 -9.71 7.38 13.97
C TRP A 30 -9.00 8.61 13.38
N ASN A 31 -8.62 8.52 12.11
CA ASN A 31 -7.96 9.60 11.35
C ASN A 31 -6.63 10.12 11.92
N VAL A 32 -5.98 9.37 12.81
CA VAL A 32 -4.60 9.64 13.25
C VAL A 32 -3.65 8.64 12.61
N THR A 33 -2.43 9.09 12.28
CA THR A 33 -1.37 8.17 11.87
C THR A 33 -0.79 7.48 13.09
N ILE A 34 -0.75 6.15 13.08
CA ILE A 34 -0.16 5.33 14.14
C ILE A 34 1.27 4.96 13.76
N ILE A 35 2.20 4.95 14.72
CA ILE A 35 3.55 4.39 14.51
C ILE A 35 3.57 2.96 15.04
N SER A 36 4.02 2.01 14.23
CA SER A 36 4.14 0.60 14.59
C SER A 36 5.57 0.08 14.42
N ALA A 37 5.95 -0.94 15.18
CA ALA A 37 7.30 -1.53 15.09
C ALA A 37 7.47 -2.48 13.91
N HIS A 38 6.37 -3.08 13.41
CA HIS A 38 6.44 -4.14 12.40
C HIS A 38 5.56 -3.82 11.20
N ASN A 39 6.09 -4.10 9.99
CA ASN A 39 5.33 -3.92 8.74
C ASN A 39 4.02 -4.72 8.74
N ILE A 40 3.95 -5.90 9.37
CA ILE A 40 2.70 -6.68 9.44
C ILE A 40 1.59 -5.97 10.22
N ASN A 41 1.95 -5.25 11.29
CA ASN A 41 1.01 -4.45 12.08
C ASN A 41 0.52 -3.26 11.26
N LYS A 42 1.45 -2.55 10.59
CA LYS A 42 1.12 -1.49 9.62
C LYS A 42 0.11 -1.96 8.58
N ASP A 43 0.37 -3.10 7.95
CA ASP A 43 -0.47 -3.63 6.88
C ASP A 43 -1.89 -3.95 7.37
N THR A 44 -1.99 -4.52 8.57
CA THR A 44 -3.27 -4.85 9.21
C THR A 44 -4.07 -3.58 9.54
N ILE A 45 -3.43 -2.59 10.17
CA ILE A 45 -4.10 -1.35 10.56
C ILE A 45 -4.52 -0.55 9.32
N ASN A 46 -3.66 -0.46 8.29
CA ASN A 46 -4.01 0.21 7.04
C ASN A 46 -5.22 -0.44 6.36
N MET A 47 -5.34 -1.77 6.41
CA MET A 47 -6.52 -2.48 5.89
C MET A 47 -7.78 -2.11 6.67
N ILE A 48 -7.73 -2.15 8.01
CA ILE A 48 -8.87 -1.80 8.88
C ILE A 48 -9.28 -0.34 8.68
N GLY A 49 -8.32 0.59 8.67
CA GLY A 49 -8.56 2.02 8.50
C GLY A 49 -9.21 2.34 7.15
N SER A 50 -8.79 1.65 6.08
CA SER A 50 -9.41 1.83 4.75
C SER A 50 -10.88 1.39 4.74
N ALA A 51 -11.19 0.27 5.39
CA ALA A 51 -12.56 -0.22 5.50
C ALA A 51 -13.44 0.71 6.35
N GLN A 52 -12.89 1.17 7.48
CA GLN A 52 -13.58 2.10 8.38
C GLN A 52 -13.88 3.44 7.68
N PHE A 53 -12.91 4.00 6.96
CA PHE A 53 -13.09 5.25 6.23
C PHE A 53 -14.17 5.15 5.15
N ALA A 54 -14.21 4.04 4.41
CA ALA A 54 -15.24 3.80 3.40
C ALA A 54 -16.65 3.77 4.03
N LEU A 55 -16.78 3.10 5.19
CA LEU A 55 -18.04 3.05 5.94
C LEU A 55 -18.48 4.44 6.41
N GLU A 56 -17.58 5.22 7.02
CA GLU A 56 -17.88 6.55 7.56
C GLU A 56 -18.20 7.58 6.49
N SER A 57 -17.46 7.54 5.37
CA SER A 57 -17.65 8.47 4.26
C SER A 57 -18.84 8.10 3.35
N GLY A 58 -19.45 6.92 3.56
CA GLY A 58 -20.46 6.36 2.67
C GLY A 58 -19.92 6.04 1.27
N GLN A 59 -18.60 5.95 1.11
CA GLN A 59 -17.97 5.64 -0.17
C GLN A 59 -17.81 4.13 -0.34
N GLN A 60 -17.92 3.66 -1.58
CA GLN A 60 -17.68 2.26 -1.90
C GLN A 60 -16.18 1.99 -1.96
N LEU A 61 -15.70 1.08 -1.12
CA LEU A 61 -14.34 0.57 -1.19
C LEU A 61 -14.19 -0.33 -2.42
N THR A 62 -13.33 0.08 -3.35
CA THR A 62 -13.04 -0.69 -4.57
C THR A 62 -11.69 -1.39 -4.41
N VAL A 63 -11.63 -2.65 -4.86
CA VAL A 63 -10.39 -3.42 -4.87
C VAL A 63 -9.74 -3.32 -6.25
N PHE A 64 -8.57 -2.70 -6.30
CA PHE A 64 -7.74 -2.63 -7.50
C PHE A 64 -6.67 -3.71 -7.44
N PHE A 65 -6.55 -4.48 -8.51
CA PHE A 65 -5.61 -5.59 -8.62
C PHE A 65 -4.42 -5.20 -9.48
N GLY A 66 -3.21 -5.38 -8.97
CA GLY A 66 -2.01 -5.18 -9.77
C GLY A 66 -1.86 -6.27 -10.83
N GLU A 67 -1.49 -5.89 -12.04
CA GLU A 67 -1.18 -6.85 -13.11
C GLU A 67 0.26 -7.31 -12.99
N HIS A 68 0.50 -8.63 -12.90
CA HIS A 68 1.87 -9.18 -12.85
C HIS A 68 2.24 -9.86 -14.17
N THR A 69 3.46 -9.58 -14.61
CA THR A 69 4.12 -10.27 -15.72
C THR A 69 5.43 -10.87 -15.23
N LYS A 70 5.83 -12.03 -15.76
CA LYS A 70 7.06 -12.71 -15.32
C LYS A 70 8.29 -11.97 -15.83
N VAL A 71 9.31 -11.82 -14.99
CA VAL A 71 10.64 -11.39 -15.44
C VAL A 71 11.37 -12.58 -16.06
N ILE A 72 11.84 -12.42 -17.30
CA ILE A 72 12.74 -13.36 -17.96
C ILE A 72 14.13 -13.18 -17.33
N GLY A 73 14.42 -13.94 -16.28
CA GLY A 73 15.77 -14.16 -15.75
C GLY A 73 16.24 -15.60 -16.03
N PRO A 74 17.54 -15.90 -16.10
CA PRO A 74 18.04 -17.20 -16.54
C PRO A 74 17.75 -18.25 -15.47
N LEU A 75 16.61 -18.93 -15.60
CA LEU A 75 16.43 -20.23 -14.96
C LEU A 75 17.42 -21.18 -15.62
N LYS A 76 18.45 -21.61 -14.87
CA LYS A 76 19.33 -22.72 -15.26
C LYS A 76 18.47 -23.96 -15.52
N GLY A 77 18.06 -24.15 -16.77
CA GLY A 77 17.28 -25.29 -17.20
C GLY A 77 17.21 -25.30 -18.71
N LYS A 78 17.84 -26.29 -19.34
CA LYS A 78 17.68 -26.58 -20.77
C LYS A 78 16.21 -26.98 -20.99
N GLY A 79 15.39 -26.07 -21.52
CA GLY A 79 13.99 -26.34 -21.82
C GLY A 79 13.44 -25.31 -22.81
N HIS A 80 12.65 -25.80 -23.75
CA HIS A 80 12.10 -25.07 -24.89
C HIS A 80 11.44 -23.74 -24.51
N ALA A 81 11.68 -22.71 -25.34
CA ALA A 81 11.10 -21.38 -25.23
C ALA A 81 9.56 -21.45 -25.15
N SER A 82 9.00 -21.23 -23.96
CA SER A 82 7.55 -21.09 -23.81
C SER A 82 7.16 -19.63 -24.05
N LYS A 83 6.42 -19.41 -25.15
CA LYS A 83 5.61 -18.21 -25.35
C LYS A 83 4.58 -18.16 -24.22
N GLY A 84 4.80 -17.32 -23.20
CA GLY A 84 3.85 -17.11 -22.12
C GLY A 84 4.33 -16.04 -21.13
N ARG A 85 4.14 -14.77 -21.47
CA ARG A 85 4.47 -13.59 -20.65
C ARG A 85 3.62 -13.46 -19.37
N CYS A 86 2.58 -14.29 -19.23
CA CYS A 86 1.59 -14.18 -18.16
C CYS A 86 1.94 -15.06 -16.96
N VAL A 87 1.75 -14.51 -15.75
CA VAL A 87 1.76 -15.27 -14.51
C VAL A 87 0.53 -16.19 -14.50
N PRO A 88 0.64 -17.49 -14.15
CA PRO A 88 -0.52 -18.37 -14.06
C PRO A 88 -1.58 -17.82 -13.10
N PRO A 89 -2.89 -17.97 -13.35
CA PRO A 89 -3.94 -17.43 -12.48
C PRO A 89 -3.83 -17.88 -11.02
N SER A 90 -3.37 -19.10 -10.77
CA SER A 90 -3.11 -19.62 -9.41
C SER A 90 -2.01 -18.84 -8.69
N VAL A 91 -0.91 -18.53 -9.39
CA VAL A 91 0.19 -17.72 -8.85
C VAL A 91 -0.24 -16.26 -8.71
N GLN A 92 -1.00 -15.73 -9.67
CA GLN A 92 -1.56 -14.38 -9.60
C GLN A 92 -2.45 -14.19 -8.35
N GLY A 93 -3.30 -15.16 -8.05
CA GLY A 93 -4.14 -15.16 -6.86
C GLY A 93 -3.33 -15.18 -5.56
N ILE A 94 -2.21 -15.91 -5.53
CA ILE A 94 -1.27 -15.89 -4.40
C ILE A 94 -0.62 -14.50 -4.28
N LEU A 95 -0.15 -13.93 -5.40
CA LEU A 95 0.49 -12.61 -5.42
C LEU A 95 -0.45 -11.49 -4.94
N TRP A 96 -1.74 -11.57 -5.25
CA TRP A 96 -2.75 -10.63 -4.74
C TRP A 96 -3.02 -10.76 -3.24
N GLN A 97 -2.86 -11.96 -2.68
CA GLN A 97 -3.09 -12.20 -1.26
C GLN A 97 -1.88 -11.89 -0.38
N GLN A 98 -0.71 -11.70 -0.99
CA GLN A 98 0.49 -11.37 -0.23
C GLN A 98 0.36 -10.00 0.45
N PRO A 99 0.70 -9.90 1.75
CA PRO A 99 0.79 -8.60 2.40
C PRO A 99 1.99 -7.85 1.80
N PRO A 100 1.96 -6.51 1.77
CA PRO A 100 3.04 -5.72 1.20
C PRO A 100 4.37 -5.97 1.93
N SER A 101 4.34 -6.25 3.23
CA SER A 101 5.50 -6.74 4.01
C SER A 101 6.21 -7.97 3.43
N SER A 102 5.59 -8.74 2.54
CA SER A 102 6.19 -9.90 1.87
C SER A 102 6.91 -9.55 0.55
N THR A 103 6.96 -8.28 0.17
CA THR A 103 7.59 -7.80 -1.06
C THR A 103 8.71 -6.79 -0.76
N THR A 104 9.77 -6.79 -1.57
CA THR A 104 10.93 -5.90 -1.35
C THR A 104 10.57 -4.42 -1.44
N THR A 105 9.62 -4.05 -2.29
CA THR A 105 9.18 -2.67 -2.46
C THR A 105 8.07 -2.25 -1.51
N GLN A 106 7.56 -3.16 -0.67
CA GLN A 106 6.44 -2.92 0.26
C GLN A 106 5.18 -2.37 -0.41
N VAL A 107 5.00 -2.63 -1.71
CA VAL A 107 3.80 -2.22 -2.43
C VAL A 107 2.82 -3.38 -2.46
N VAL A 108 1.55 -3.11 -2.13
CA VAL A 108 0.50 -4.12 -2.10
C VAL A 108 0.21 -4.66 -3.49
N GLY A 109 -0.13 -5.95 -3.62
CA GLY A 109 -0.66 -6.53 -4.86
C GLY A 109 -2.16 -6.25 -5.07
N ARG A 110 -2.84 -5.78 -4.03
CA ARG A 110 -4.24 -5.38 -3.99
C ARG A 110 -4.38 -4.05 -3.24
N LEU A 111 -4.98 -3.05 -3.87
CA LEU A 111 -5.22 -1.74 -3.28
C LEU A 111 -6.70 -1.61 -2.95
N PHE A 112 -7.00 -1.29 -1.69
CA PHE A 112 -8.35 -0.95 -1.25
C PHE A 112 -8.47 0.57 -1.23
N LEU A 113 -9.14 1.12 -2.23
CA LEU A 113 -9.26 2.57 -2.38
C LEU A 113 -10.71 2.95 -2.66
N CYS A 114 -11.13 4.08 -2.09
CA CYS A 114 -12.27 4.80 -2.62
C CYS A 114 -11.84 5.54 -3.90
N ILE A 115 -12.79 6.00 -4.73
CA ILE A 115 -12.48 6.66 -6.00
C ILE A 115 -11.47 7.79 -5.77
N LEU A 116 -10.30 7.66 -6.41
CA LEU A 116 -9.19 8.59 -6.22
C LEU A 116 -9.00 9.44 -7.47
N PHE A 117 -9.04 10.76 -7.27
CA PHE A 117 -8.58 11.73 -8.26
C PHE A 117 -7.53 12.65 -7.63
N MET A 118 -6.56 13.08 -8.44
CA MET A 118 -5.57 14.07 -7.99
C MET A 118 -6.00 15.46 -8.44
N LYS A 119 -6.03 16.41 -7.51
CA LYS A 119 -6.18 17.83 -7.82
C LYS A 119 -4.80 18.48 -7.91
N LEU A 120 -4.44 18.97 -9.09
CA LEU A 120 -3.17 19.67 -9.31
C LEU A 120 -3.20 21.03 -8.62
N LYS A 121 -2.14 21.33 -7.85
CA LYS A 121 -1.94 22.63 -7.22
C LYS A 121 -0.99 23.47 -8.08
N ASN A 122 -1.49 24.61 -8.56
CA ASN A 122 -0.74 25.56 -9.40
C ASN A 122 -0.05 24.90 -10.61
N PRO A 123 -0.79 24.17 -11.46
CA PRO A 123 -0.19 23.60 -12.66
C PRO A 123 0.25 24.72 -13.62
N PRO A 124 1.30 24.49 -14.44
CA PRO A 124 1.80 25.47 -15.41
C PRO A 124 0.75 25.87 -16.47
N TYR A 125 -0.26 25.02 -16.69
CA TYR A 125 -1.43 25.30 -17.50
C TYR A 125 -2.67 24.69 -16.84
N THR A 126 -3.84 25.30 -17.09
CA THR A 126 -5.10 24.75 -16.61
C THR A 126 -5.44 23.47 -17.36
N VAL A 127 -5.70 22.40 -16.60
CA VAL A 127 -6.11 21.10 -17.15
C VAL A 127 -7.61 20.93 -16.97
N GLN A 128 -8.34 20.62 -18.04
CA GLN A 128 -9.78 20.39 -17.98
C GLN A 128 -10.13 19.11 -18.78
N ILE A 129 -10.40 18.02 -18.06
CA ILE A 129 -10.86 16.76 -18.65
C ILE A 129 -12.39 16.78 -18.67
N LYS A 130 -13.00 16.34 -19.77
CA LYS A 130 -14.47 16.29 -19.91
C LYS A 130 -15.06 15.41 -18.80
N GLY A 131 -16.01 15.96 -18.04
CA GLY A 131 -16.67 15.26 -16.94
C GLY A 131 -15.93 15.29 -15.60
N LEU A 132 -14.76 15.92 -15.52
CA LEU A 132 -14.05 16.15 -14.25
C LEU A 132 -13.99 17.65 -13.91
N PRO A 133 -13.86 18.03 -12.63
CA PRO A 133 -13.57 19.41 -12.25
C PRO A 133 -12.23 19.89 -12.79
N GLN A 134 -12.04 21.21 -12.87
CA GLN A 134 -10.78 21.82 -13.31
C GLN A 134 -9.60 21.34 -12.45
N ASN A 135 -8.47 21.04 -13.11
CA ASN A 135 -7.22 20.55 -12.55
C ASN A 135 -7.34 19.20 -11.81
N VAL A 136 -8.41 18.44 -12.04
CA VAL A 136 -8.58 17.09 -11.52
C VAL A 136 -8.17 16.09 -12.59
N VAL A 137 -7.22 15.22 -12.27
CA VAL A 137 -6.66 14.21 -13.19
C VAL A 137 -6.75 12.80 -12.61
N PRO A 138 -6.90 11.77 -13.48
CA PRO A 138 -6.77 10.39 -13.06
C PRO A 138 -5.32 10.09 -12.65
N VAL A 139 -5.16 9.14 -11.73
CA VAL A 139 -3.84 8.65 -11.33
C VAL A 139 -3.36 7.62 -12.35
N THR A 140 -2.17 7.82 -12.90
CA THR A 140 -1.55 6.89 -13.84
C THR A 140 -0.92 5.71 -13.13
N GLN A 141 -1.00 4.53 -13.72
CA GLN A 141 -0.24 3.36 -13.27
C GLN A 141 1.23 3.47 -13.69
N THR A 142 2.11 2.94 -12.87
CA THR A 142 3.53 2.76 -13.15
C THR A 142 3.85 1.27 -13.17
N SER A 143 4.95 0.90 -13.84
CA SER A 143 5.41 -0.48 -13.89
C SER A 143 6.77 -0.61 -13.22
N GLY A 144 6.88 -1.52 -12.26
CA GLY A 144 8.11 -1.76 -11.50
C GLY A 144 8.38 -3.25 -11.31
N THR A 145 9.65 -3.62 -11.32
CA THR A 145 10.08 -5.00 -11.01
C THR A 145 10.25 -5.17 -9.50
N MET A 146 9.73 -6.26 -8.96
CA MET A 146 9.85 -6.61 -7.55
C MET A 146 10.07 -8.10 -7.34
N GLU A 147 10.67 -8.43 -6.20
CA GLU A 147 10.74 -9.80 -5.72
C GLU A 147 9.58 -10.13 -4.78
N CYS A 148 9.01 -11.30 -4.97
CA CYS A 148 7.91 -11.84 -4.16
C CYS A 148 8.30 -13.22 -3.61
N CYS A 149 7.92 -13.49 -2.36
CA CYS A 149 8.16 -14.78 -1.69
C CYS A 149 6.90 -15.64 -1.76
N LEU A 150 6.91 -16.75 -2.51
CA LEU A 150 5.79 -17.69 -2.57
C LEU A 150 5.63 -18.49 -1.25
N PRO A 151 4.45 -19.11 -1.00
CA PRO A 151 4.20 -19.91 0.21
C PRO A 151 5.16 -21.09 0.41
N ASN A 152 5.80 -21.55 -0.66
CA ASN A 152 6.84 -22.59 -0.63
C ASN A 152 8.25 -22.01 -0.38
N ASN A 153 8.36 -20.78 0.12
CA ASN A 153 9.59 -20.02 0.31
C ASN A 153 10.39 -19.70 -0.97
N GLN A 154 9.83 -19.98 -2.15
CA GLN A 154 10.49 -19.66 -3.41
C GLN A 154 10.39 -18.15 -3.69
N ARG A 155 11.51 -17.52 -4.00
CA ARG A 155 11.54 -16.12 -4.46
C ARG A 155 11.37 -16.07 -5.98
N ILE A 156 10.47 -15.22 -6.45
CA ILE A 156 10.26 -14.96 -7.88
C ILE A 156 10.34 -13.46 -8.15
N SER A 157 10.88 -13.10 -9.31
CA SER A 157 10.89 -11.71 -9.79
C SER A 157 9.74 -11.51 -10.78
N VAL A 158 8.91 -10.49 -10.52
CA VAL A 158 7.76 -10.13 -11.34
C VAL A 158 7.76 -8.63 -11.61
N THR A 159 7.34 -8.24 -12.81
CA THR A 159 7.03 -6.86 -13.13
C THR A 159 5.56 -6.62 -12.86
N ARG A 160 5.27 -5.66 -11.98
CA ARG A 160 3.90 -5.27 -11.61
C ARG A 160 3.56 -3.93 -12.24
N SER A 161 2.40 -3.85 -12.88
CA SER A 161 1.78 -2.58 -13.31
C SER A 161 0.65 -2.24 -12.35
N GLN A 162 0.74 -1.10 -11.66
CA GLN A 162 -0.33 -0.59 -10.79
C GLN A 162 -0.15 0.89 -10.44
N VAL A 163 -1.16 1.48 -9.83
CA VAL A 163 -1.11 2.84 -9.29
C VAL A 163 -0.22 2.90 -8.03
N GLU A 164 0.75 3.81 -7.99
CA GLU A 164 1.64 4.04 -6.84
C GLU A 164 0.98 4.91 -5.77
N VAL A 165 0.07 4.31 -5.01
CA VAL A 165 -0.57 4.96 -3.86
C VAL A 165 -0.39 4.07 -2.64
N LEU A 166 -0.03 4.69 -1.52
CA LEU A 166 0.09 4.03 -0.22
C LEU A 166 -0.97 4.57 0.74
N VAL A 167 -1.72 3.66 1.34
CA VAL A 167 -2.58 3.99 2.49
C VAL A 167 -1.70 4.24 3.72
N ASN A 168 -1.96 5.33 4.44
CA ASN A 168 -1.07 5.81 5.50
C ASN A 168 -1.76 6.04 6.86
N TYR A 169 -2.64 5.13 7.28
CA TYR A 169 -3.17 5.12 8.66
C TYR A 169 -2.10 4.68 9.67
N THR A 170 -1.08 3.96 9.21
CA THR A 170 0.05 3.54 10.03
C THR A 170 1.34 3.61 9.23
N ILE A 171 2.42 4.01 9.90
CA ILE A 171 3.80 3.97 9.42
C ILE A 171 4.63 3.08 10.34
N THR A 172 5.76 2.59 9.83
CA THR A 172 6.77 2.00 10.71
C THR A 172 7.63 3.07 11.34
N ASP A 173 8.19 2.77 12.51
CA ASP A 173 9.20 3.59 13.15
C ASP A 173 10.40 3.86 12.22
N TYR A 174 10.84 2.86 11.46
CA TYR A 174 11.87 2.99 10.43
C TYR A 174 11.46 3.97 9.32
N ALA A 175 10.23 3.87 8.80
CA ALA A 175 9.74 4.81 7.79
C ALA A 175 9.62 6.24 8.33
N ASN A 176 9.35 6.39 9.63
CA ASN A 176 9.29 7.68 10.32
C ASN A 176 10.67 8.27 10.65
N GLN A 177 11.76 7.49 10.59
CA GLN A 177 13.12 7.96 10.83
C GLN A 177 13.72 8.73 9.64
N ALA A 178 13.17 8.56 8.43
CA ALA A 178 13.68 9.18 7.20
C ALA A 178 13.36 10.69 7.06
N GLY A 179 12.91 11.34 8.14
CA GLY A 179 12.48 12.74 8.16
C GLY A 179 13.20 13.62 9.18
N ALA A 180 14.43 13.28 9.57
CA ALA A 180 15.29 14.12 10.42
C ALA A 180 16.62 14.43 9.72
#